data_AF-A0A930Z4Z7-F1
#
_entry.id   AF-A0A930Z4Z7-F1
#
_cell.length_a   1.000
_cell.length_b   1.000
_cell.length_c   1.000
_cell.angle_alpha   90.00
_cell.angle_beta   90.00
_cell.angle_gamma   90.00
#
_symmetry.space_group_name_H-M   'P 1'
#
loop_
_entity.id
_entity.type
_entity.pdbx_description
1 polymer ?
#
loop_
_entity_poly.entity_id
_entity_poly.type
_entity_poly.pdbx_seq_one_letter_code
_entity_poly.pdbx_strand_id
1 'polypeptide(L)'
;MGRRLDDDELIENWTLVGEELDQVTGKRGPTRLAFALLLRFHTLHGRFPRGRGELPDEAVAYVAKLVKVPAADLALYEWQGRTFEYHRAQIRGFLGFRECTVADAEKLTAWLAEHVCQSERRSERVREQLLAYLRAEGIEPPAAGRIGRVIGSALRAAEQSLTLRLHGRIPNVVVARMQALLAEASDDPAETDQADGREVFASVRSDPGNVSLQTCEEEAAKLSAIRAVGLPAALFADVSPKVVGAWRDRVAMETPSLLRGHPEPIRLTLLAAYLRCREREITDTLVDLLIATVHRINARAETRVVGEVVAELQRVAGKENILFKMTEAALDVPFGSVSEVIYPAVPGGAATLVALRREYQSKGSTFRQHKQRVFKASYTNHYRRGLIGLLEALEFGCTNTAHAPVMAALELIKRYKKDTTHATQYYAAGEHVPVEGVVPVELRELMYRVDKNDRRRV
;
A
#
# COMPACT_ATOMS: atom_id res chain seq x y z
N MET A 1 -41.32 6.55 -4.27
CA MET A 1 -41.82 7.85 -4.77
C MET A 1 -40.74 8.38 -5.70
N GLY A 2 -40.99 8.39 -7.01
CA GLY A 2 -39.98 8.76 -8.02
C GLY A 2 -39.67 10.25 -7.97
N ARG A 3 -38.47 10.62 -8.46
CA ARG A 3 -38.09 12.02 -8.69
C ARG A 3 -39.10 12.66 -9.65
N ARG A 4 -39.61 13.84 -9.28
CA ARG A 4 -40.48 14.67 -10.15
C ARG A 4 -39.64 15.19 -11.32
N LEU A 5 -40.11 14.94 -12.55
CA LEU A 5 -39.47 15.45 -13.76
C LEU A 5 -39.80 16.93 -13.93
N ASP A 6 -38.82 17.71 -14.38
CA ASP A 6 -39.04 19.11 -14.78
C ASP A 6 -39.44 19.21 -16.27
N ASP A 7 -39.84 20.42 -16.69
CA ASP A 7 -40.37 20.65 -18.03
C ASP A 7 -39.31 20.43 -19.13
N ASP A 8 -38.04 20.73 -18.83
CA ASP A 8 -36.93 20.53 -19.77
C ASP A 8 -36.65 19.03 -19.97
N GLU A 9 -36.61 18.25 -18.88
CA GLU A 9 -36.48 16.78 -18.94
C GLU A 9 -37.63 16.14 -19.72
N LEU A 10 -38.86 16.68 -19.60
CA LEU A 10 -40.01 16.20 -20.35
C LEU A 10 -39.89 16.51 -21.85
N ILE A 11 -39.50 17.73 -22.21
CA ILE A 11 -39.33 18.13 -23.61
C ILE A 11 -38.24 17.30 -24.28
N GLU A 12 -37.09 17.14 -23.63
CA GLU A 12 -35.95 16.40 -24.19
C GLU A 12 -36.26 14.90 -24.35
N ASN A 13 -36.86 14.29 -23.31
CA ASN A 13 -36.91 12.83 -23.22
C ASN A 13 -38.26 12.22 -23.64
N TRP A 14 -39.35 12.98 -23.62
CA TRP A 14 -40.70 12.45 -23.83
C TRP A 14 -41.45 13.05 -25.03
N THR A 15 -40.85 14.00 -25.75
CA THR A 15 -41.39 14.49 -27.02
C THR A 15 -41.17 13.46 -28.12
N LEU A 16 -42.22 13.22 -28.92
CA LEU A 16 -42.13 12.40 -30.14
C LEU A 16 -41.70 13.27 -31.32
N VAL A 17 -40.73 12.80 -32.10
CA VAL A 17 -40.17 13.56 -33.23
C VAL A 17 -40.08 12.73 -34.52
N GLY A 18 -40.27 13.38 -35.66
CA GLY A 18 -40.11 12.75 -36.98
C GLY A 18 -40.94 11.48 -37.14
N GLU A 19 -40.28 10.39 -37.58
CA GLU A 19 -40.89 9.08 -37.84
C GLU A 19 -41.53 8.44 -36.59
N GLU A 20 -41.20 8.89 -35.38
CA GLU A 20 -41.84 8.42 -34.14
C GLU A 20 -43.34 8.76 -34.10
N LEU A 21 -43.74 9.91 -34.67
CA LEU A 21 -45.14 10.33 -34.76
C LEU A 21 -45.93 9.42 -35.71
N ASP A 22 -45.28 8.96 -36.78
CA ASP A 22 -45.89 8.06 -37.76
C ASP A 22 -46.25 6.71 -37.12
N GLN A 23 -45.39 6.21 -36.22
CA GLN A 23 -45.63 4.95 -35.49
C GLN A 23 -46.88 5.00 -34.57
N VAL A 24 -47.28 6.20 -34.16
CA VAL A 24 -48.41 6.44 -33.24
C VAL A 24 -49.73 6.69 -34.00
N THR A 25 -49.66 7.20 -35.23
CA THR A 25 -50.82 7.70 -35.99
C THR A 25 -51.91 6.64 -36.23
N GLY A 26 -51.54 5.39 -36.47
CA GLY A 26 -52.49 4.28 -36.70
C GLY A 26 -53.21 3.76 -35.45
N LYS A 27 -52.87 4.24 -34.24
CA LYS A 27 -53.36 3.71 -32.95
C LYS A 27 -54.48 4.60 -32.39
N ARG A 28 -55.34 4.05 -31.52
CA ARG A 28 -56.53 4.75 -31.00
C ARG A 28 -56.67 4.67 -29.47
N GLY A 29 -57.14 5.76 -28.87
CA GLY A 29 -57.46 5.83 -27.44
C GLY A 29 -56.29 5.36 -26.53
N PRO A 30 -56.56 4.51 -25.53
CA PRO A 30 -55.54 3.98 -24.61
C PRO A 30 -54.28 3.42 -25.28
N THR A 31 -54.44 2.72 -26.41
CA THR A 31 -53.33 2.06 -27.13
C THR A 31 -52.37 3.07 -27.76
N ARG A 32 -52.87 4.25 -28.16
CA ARG A 32 -52.05 5.33 -28.72
C ARG A 32 -51.13 5.91 -27.65
N LEU A 33 -51.70 6.25 -26.49
CA LEU A 33 -50.96 6.78 -25.35
C LEU A 33 -49.93 5.76 -24.82
N ALA A 34 -50.36 4.51 -24.61
CA ALA A 34 -49.47 3.46 -24.14
C ALA A 34 -48.30 3.21 -25.10
N PHE A 35 -48.56 3.16 -26.41
CA PHE A 35 -47.49 2.95 -27.40
C PHE A 35 -46.47 4.09 -27.42
N ALA A 36 -46.93 5.35 -27.39
CA ALA A 36 -46.04 6.51 -27.32
C ALA A 36 -45.14 6.46 -26.07
N LEU A 37 -45.73 6.12 -24.92
CA LEU A 37 -44.98 5.95 -23.66
C LEU A 37 -43.99 4.79 -23.72
N LEU A 38 -44.37 3.65 -24.30
CA LEU A 38 -43.49 2.51 -24.50
C LEU A 38 -42.30 2.86 -25.41
N LEU A 39 -42.56 3.60 -26.51
CA LEU A 39 -41.53 4.02 -27.45
C LEU A 39 -40.51 4.94 -26.79
N ARG A 40 -40.97 5.98 -26.09
CA ARG A 40 -40.07 6.91 -25.38
C ARG A 40 -39.33 6.22 -24.24
N PHE A 41 -40.02 5.42 -23.43
CA PHE A 41 -39.38 4.66 -22.36
C PHE A 41 -38.29 3.72 -22.89
N HIS A 42 -38.55 3.02 -24.00
CA HIS A 42 -37.56 2.14 -24.61
C HIS A 42 -36.38 2.93 -25.18
N THR A 43 -36.61 4.10 -25.77
CA THR A 43 -35.54 4.96 -26.30
C THR A 43 -34.58 5.42 -25.19
N LEU A 44 -35.13 5.75 -24.01
CA LEU A 44 -34.34 6.21 -22.86
C LEU A 44 -33.59 5.06 -22.16
N HIS A 45 -34.28 3.93 -21.97
CA HIS A 45 -33.79 2.86 -21.09
C HIS A 45 -33.24 1.64 -21.84
N GLY A 46 -33.53 1.49 -23.14
CA GLY A 46 -33.18 0.32 -23.94
C GLY A 46 -33.96 -0.95 -23.58
N ARG A 47 -35.05 -0.83 -22.81
CA ARG A 47 -35.93 -1.92 -22.37
C ARG A 47 -37.36 -1.42 -22.21
N PHE A 48 -38.32 -2.33 -22.11
CA PHE A 48 -39.71 -1.97 -21.79
C PHE A 48 -39.96 -1.83 -20.27
N PRO A 49 -40.95 -1.02 -19.87
CA PRO A 49 -41.38 -0.94 -18.48
C PRO A 49 -42.10 -2.23 -18.07
N ARG A 50 -41.99 -2.66 -16.80
CA ARG A 50 -42.75 -3.83 -16.30
C ARG A 50 -44.24 -3.56 -16.14
N GLY A 51 -44.65 -2.29 -16.18
CA GLY A 51 -46.02 -1.85 -16.08
C GLY A 51 -46.10 -0.34 -15.84
N ARG A 52 -47.32 0.16 -15.61
CA ARG A 52 -47.61 1.58 -15.38
C ARG A 52 -46.78 2.23 -14.26
N GLY A 53 -46.44 1.47 -13.21
CA GLY A 53 -45.72 1.98 -12.04
C GLY A 53 -44.28 2.44 -12.29
N GLU A 54 -43.68 2.06 -13.43
CA GLU A 54 -42.35 2.56 -13.83
C GLU A 54 -42.41 3.87 -14.62
N LEU A 55 -43.60 4.32 -15.01
CA LEU A 55 -43.78 5.56 -15.76
C LEU A 55 -44.04 6.73 -14.81
N PRO A 56 -43.26 7.81 -14.87
CA PRO A 56 -43.55 9.04 -14.12
C PRO A 56 -44.91 9.63 -14.51
N ASP A 57 -45.66 10.14 -13.53
CA ASP A 57 -47.00 10.70 -13.77
C ASP A 57 -46.93 11.95 -14.65
N GLU A 58 -45.87 12.74 -14.50
CA GLU A 58 -45.58 13.92 -15.31
C GLU A 58 -45.37 13.55 -16.78
N ALA A 59 -44.60 12.49 -17.05
CA ALA A 59 -44.37 11.97 -18.39
C ALA A 59 -45.68 11.46 -19.03
N VAL A 60 -46.52 10.76 -18.26
CA VAL A 60 -47.83 10.30 -18.73
C VAL A 60 -48.73 11.47 -19.08
N ALA A 61 -48.81 12.49 -18.22
CA ALA A 61 -49.63 13.68 -18.46
C ALA A 61 -49.12 14.50 -19.66
N TYR A 62 -47.80 14.60 -19.82
CA TYR A 62 -47.17 15.30 -20.95
C TYR A 62 -47.47 14.59 -22.28
N VAL A 63 -47.17 13.29 -22.39
CA VAL A 63 -47.40 12.51 -23.60
C VAL A 63 -48.89 12.42 -23.93
N ALA A 64 -49.77 12.32 -22.93
CA ALA A 64 -51.23 12.35 -23.11
C ALA A 64 -51.71 13.61 -23.86
N LYS A 65 -51.18 14.78 -23.49
CA LYS A 65 -51.46 16.04 -24.21
C LYS A 65 -50.93 16.00 -25.64
N LEU A 66 -49.71 15.49 -25.84
CA LEU A 66 -49.07 15.39 -27.15
C LEU A 66 -49.88 14.53 -28.13
N VAL A 67 -50.35 13.36 -27.69
CA VAL A 67 -51.10 12.41 -28.54
C VAL A 67 -52.62 12.65 -28.55
N LYS A 68 -53.09 13.66 -27.79
CA LYS A 68 -54.49 14.06 -27.64
C LYS A 68 -55.38 12.92 -27.10
N VAL A 69 -54.92 12.24 -26.04
CA VAL A 69 -55.67 11.17 -25.35
C VAL A 69 -55.71 11.50 -23.86
N PRO A 70 -56.85 11.37 -23.15
CA PRO A 70 -56.91 11.57 -21.71
C PRO A 70 -55.92 10.67 -20.96
N ALA A 71 -55.15 11.22 -20.02
CA ALA A 71 -54.17 10.44 -19.26
C ALA A 71 -54.80 9.27 -18.46
N ALA A 72 -56.05 9.43 -18.02
CA ALA A 72 -56.82 8.41 -17.32
C ALA A 72 -57.08 7.15 -18.18
N ASP A 73 -57.17 7.30 -19.50
CA ASP A 73 -57.42 6.20 -20.43
C ASP A 73 -56.28 5.17 -20.41
N LEU A 74 -55.08 5.54 -19.95
CA LEU A 74 -53.96 4.60 -19.78
C LEU A 74 -54.29 3.46 -18.81
N ALA A 75 -55.22 3.66 -17.87
CA ALA A 75 -55.68 2.61 -16.96
C ALA A 75 -56.39 1.46 -17.70
N LEU A 76 -56.90 1.71 -18.91
CA LEU A 76 -57.55 0.71 -19.76
C LEU A 76 -56.55 -0.12 -20.58
N TYR A 77 -55.26 0.19 -20.50
CA TYR A 77 -54.22 -0.54 -21.23
C TYR A 77 -53.69 -1.74 -20.44
N GLU A 78 -53.73 -2.92 -21.07
CA GLU A 78 -53.16 -4.14 -20.50
C GLU A 78 -51.64 -4.19 -20.72
N TRP A 79 -50.88 -4.27 -19.62
CA TRP A 79 -49.41 -4.35 -19.62
C TRP A 79 -48.87 -5.77 -19.82
N GLN A 80 -49.76 -6.69 -20.18
CA GLN A 80 -49.48 -8.09 -20.47
C GLN A 80 -50.41 -8.54 -21.59
N GLY A 81 -50.07 -9.63 -22.28
CA GLY A 81 -50.91 -10.20 -23.33
C GLY A 81 -50.60 -9.67 -24.73
N ARG A 82 -51.46 -10.06 -25.69
CA ARG A 82 -51.16 -9.99 -27.13
C ARG A 82 -50.91 -8.57 -27.63
N THR A 83 -51.68 -7.59 -27.17
CA THR A 83 -51.53 -6.19 -27.61
C THR A 83 -50.21 -5.59 -27.12
N PHE A 84 -49.83 -5.88 -25.87
CA PHE A 84 -48.55 -5.45 -25.31
C PHE A 84 -47.37 -6.06 -26.07
N GLU A 85 -47.39 -7.36 -26.31
CA GLU A 85 -46.33 -8.05 -27.07
C GLU A 85 -46.26 -7.56 -28.53
N TYR A 86 -47.41 -7.30 -29.16
CA TYR A 86 -47.45 -6.73 -30.50
C TYR A 86 -46.80 -5.34 -30.56
N HIS A 87 -47.11 -4.46 -29.59
CA HIS A 87 -46.48 -3.16 -29.48
C HIS A 87 -44.98 -3.24 -29.23
N ARG A 88 -44.53 -4.15 -28.36
CA ARG A 88 -43.09 -4.38 -28.12
C ARG A 88 -42.37 -4.81 -29.39
N ALA A 89 -42.96 -5.73 -30.15
CA ALA A 89 -42.40 -6.17 -31.43
C ALA A 89 -42.30 -5.03 -32.46
N GLN A 90 -43.34 -4.20 -32.57
CA GLN A 90 -43.31 -3.02 -33.45
C GLN A 90 -42.21 -2.02 -33.06
N ILE A 91 -42.11 -1.70 -31.76
CA ILE A 91 -41.11 -0.75 -31.26
C ILE A 91 -39.69 -1.29 -31.46
N ARG A 92 -39.47 -2.59 -31.21
CA ARG A 92 -38.19 -3.25 -31.50
C ARG A 92 -37.82 -3.13 -32.97
N GLY A 93 -38.74 -3.48 -33.87
CA GLY A 93 -38.50 -3.39 -35.31
C GLY A 93 -38.16 -1.97 -35.75
N PHE A 94 -38.86 -0.96 -35.21
CA PHE A 94 -38.60 0.45 -35.50
C PHE A 94 -37.25 0.93 -34.96
N LEU A 95 -36.90 0.58 -33.72
CA LEU A 95 -35.65 1.03 -33.08
C LEU A 95 -34.42 0.16 -33.45
N GLY A 96 -34.60 -0.89 -34.26
CA GLY A 96 -33.52 -1.83 -34.60
C GLY A 96 -33.12 -2.77 -33.46
N PHE A 97 -34.00 -2.98 -32.48
CA PHE A 97 -33.75 -3.88 -31.35
C PHE A 97 -34.24 -5.30 -31.61
N ARG A 98 -33.65 -6.27 -30.91
CA ARG A 98 -34.07 -7.68 -30.88
C ARG A 98 -34.01 -8.26 -29.48
N GLU A 99 -34.74 -9.36 -29.27
CA GLU A 99 -34.70 -10.07 -27.99
C GLU A 99 -33.38 -10.80 -27.76
N CYS A 100 -32.95 -10.89 -26.50
CA CYS A 100 -31.76 -11.61 -26.10
C CYS A 100 -31.97 -13.14 -26.17
N THR A 101 -31.35 -13.77 -27.17
CA THR A 101 -31.37 -15.23 -27.36
C THR A 101 -30.40 -15.95 -26.42
N VAL A 102 -30.46 -17.29 -26.36
CA VAL A 102 -29.49 -18.09 -25.59
C VAL A 102 -28.07 -17.90 -26.11
N ALA A 103 -27.89 -17.90 -27.43
CA ALA A 103 -26.60 -17.64 -28.07
C ALA A 103 -26.05 -16.24 -27.74
N ASP A 104 -26.92 -15.23 -27.62
CA ASP A 104 -26.47 -13.90 -27.16
C ASP A 104 -25.97 -13.95 -25.72
N ALA A 105 -26.68 -14.63 -24.81
CA ALA A 105 -26.24 -14.73 -23.43
C ALA A 105 -24.86 -15.41 -23.31
N GLU A 106 -24.59 -16.43 -24.12
CA GLU A 106 -23.27 -17.08 -24.18
C GLU A 106 -22.19 -16.12 -24.70
N LYS A 107 -22.46 -15.42 -25.80
CA LYS A 107 -21.55 -14.40 -26.36
C LYS A 107 -21.27 -13.27 -25.36
N LEU A 108 -22.31 -12.79 -24.67
CA LEU A 108 -22.19 -11.75 -23.65
C LEU A 108 -21.35 -12.23 -22.47
N THR A 109 -21.54 -13.48 -22.03
CA THR A 109 -20.71 -14.08 -20.98
C THR A 109 -19.25 -14.14 -21.40
N ALA A 110 -18.94 -14.60 -22.62
CA ALA A 110 -17.57 -14.66 -23.12
C ALA A 110 -16.95 -13.26 -23.26
N TRP A 111 -17.68 -12.31 -23.85
CA TRP A 111 -17.22 -10.94 -24.01
C TRP A 111 -16.93 -10.27 -22.68
N LEU A 112 -17.85 -10.38 -21.71
CA LEU A 112 -17.65 -9.86 -20.35
C LEU A 112 -16.44 -10.51 -19.68
N ALA A 113 -16.30 -11.83 -19.78
CA ALA A 113 -15.20 -12.56 -19.17
C ALA A 113 -13.85 -12.05 -19.68
N GLU A 114 -13.74 -11.81 -20.98
CA GLU A 114 -12.52 -11.39 -21.65
C GLU A 114 -12.20 -9.90 -21.49
N HIS A 115 -13.20 -9.02 -21.67
CA HIS A 115 -12.96 -7.58 -21.82
C HIS A 115 -13.22 -6.76 -20.54
N VAL A 116 -14.01 -7.30 -19.59
CA VAL A 116 -14.47 -6.55 -18.42
C VAL A 116 -14.04 -7.22 -17.12
N CYS A 117 -14.41 -8.49 -16.96
CA CYS A 117 -14.26 -9.24 -15.71
C CYS A 117 -12.81 -9.58 -15.36
N GLN A 118 -11.85 -9.43 -16.29
CA GLN A 118 -10.43 -9.59 -15.94
C GLN A 118 -9.94 -8.47 -15.01
N SER A 119 -10.46 -7.24 -15.18
CA SER A 119 -10.05 -6.05 -14.42
C SER A 119 -11.06 -5.61 -13.36
N GLU A 120 -12.36 -5.79 -13.62
CA GLU A 120 -13.44 -5.36 -12.73
C GLU A 120 -14.22 -6.57 -12.20
N ARG A 121 -14.33 -6.68 -10.87
CA ARG A 121 -14.97 -7.81 -10.19
C ARG A 121 -16.27 -7.42 -9.48
N ARG A 122 -16.59 -6.13 -9.37
CA ARG A 122 -17.82 -5.64 -8.77
C ARG A 122 -18.99 -5.89 -9.70
N SER A 123 -19.93 -6.72 -9.26
CA SER A 123 -21.11 -7.14 -10.04
C SER A 123 -21.90 -5.97 -10.62
N GLU A 124 -22.06 -4.87 -9.87
CA GLU A 124 -22.81 -3.69 -10.33
C GLU A 124 -22.07 -2.94 -11.44
N ARG A 125 -20.73 -2.80 -11.36
CA ARG A 125 -19.93 -2.20 -12.45
C ARG A 125 -19.94 -3.07 -13.71
N VAL A 126 -19.86 -4.40 -13.54
CA VAL A 126 -20.01 -5.34 -14.66
C VAL A 126 -21.41 -5.24 -15.28
N ARG A 127 -22.45 -5.04 -14.46
CA ARG A 127 -23.83 -4.83 -14.94
C ARG A 127 -23.94 -3.56 -15.78
N GLU A 128 -23.35 -2.45 -15.34
CA GLU A 128 -23.33 -1.20 -16.10
C GLU A 128 -22.74 -1.41 -17.51
N GLN A 129 -21.59 -2.10 -17.59
CA GLN A 129 -20.92 -2.42 -18.86
C GLN A 129 -21.76 -3.36 -19.74
N LEU A 130 -22.38 -4.39 -19.14
CA LEU A 130 -23.27 -5.29 -19.87
C LEU A 130 -24.48 -4.56 -20.47
N LEU A 131 -25.12 -3.69 -19.70
CA LEU A 131 -26.28 -2.92 -20.18
C LEU A 131 -25.91 -1.93 -21.28
N ALA A 132 -24.74 -1.30 -21.18
CA ALA A 132 -24.20 -0.44 -22.24
C ALA A 132 -23.92 -1.23 -23.53
N TYR A 133 -23.28 -2.40 -23.42
CA TYR A 133 -23.00 -3.28 -24.55
C TYR A 133 -24.27 -3.78 -25.24
N LEU A 134 -25.25 -4.25 -24.45
CA LEU A 134 -26.55 -4.68 -24.97
C LEU A 134 -27.24 -3.58 -25.77
N ARG A 135 -27.20 -2.34 -25.27
CA ARG A 135 -27.78 -1.19 -25.96
C ARG A 135 -27.07 -0.90 -27.28
N ALA A 136 -25.73 -0.94 -27.29
CA ALA A 136 -24.93 -0.72 -28.49
C ALA A 136 -25.20 -1.76 -29.59
N GLU A 137 -25.44 -3.01 -29.19
CA GLU A 137 -25.74 -4.13 -30.10
C GLU A 137 -27.23 -4.23 -30.49
N GLY A 138 -28.08 -3.30 -30.04
CA GLY A 138 -29.53 -3.37 -30.29
C GLY A 138 -30.18 -4.60 -29.66
N ILE A 139 -29.70 -5.07 -28.50
CA ILE A 139 -30.26 -6.22 -27.80
C ILE A 139 -31.04 -5.74 -26.58
N GLU A 140 -32.33 -6.09 -26.51
CA GLU A 140 -33.15 -5.82 -25.32
C GLU A 140 -32.58 -6.60 -24.12
N PRO A 141 -32.29 -5.93 -22.99
CA PRO A 141 -31.80 -6.60 -21.79
C PRO A 141 -32.75 -7.72 -21.33
N PRO A 142 -32.23 -8.92 -21.06
CA PRO A 142 -33.06 -10.01 -20.57
C PRO A 142 -33.53 -9.73 -19.13
N ALA A 143 -34.42 -10.58 -18.62
CA ALA A 143 -34.88 -10.49 -17.23
C ALA A 143 -33.71 -10.41 -16.23
N ALA A 144 -33.90 -9.68 -15.12
CA ALA A 144 -32.84 -9.40 -14.15
C ALA A 144 -32.12 -10.66 -13.62
N GLY A 145 -32.86 -11.76 -13.40
CA GLY A 145 -32.26 -13.03 -12.98
C GLY A 145 -31.34 -13.64 -14.05
N ARG A 146 -31.62 -13.43 -15.34
CA ARG A 146 -30.76 -13.87 -16.45
C ARG A 146 -29.53 -12.97 -16.58
N ILE A 147 -29.67 -11.65 -16.38
CA ILE A 147 -28.53 -10.72 -16.28
C ILE A 147 -27.59 -11.16 -15.15
N GLY A 148 -28.11 -11.44 -13.95
CA GLY A 148 -27.33 -11.92 -12.83
C GLY A 148 -26.56 -13.21 -13.13
N ARG A 149 -27.19 -14.17 -13.82
CA ARG A 149 -26.53 -15.41 -14.27
C ARG A 149 -25.42 -15.18 -15.29
N VAL A 150 -25.63 -14.29 -16.26
CA VAL A 150 -24.59 -13.91 -17.25
C VAL A 150 -23.39 -13.30 -16.56
N ILE A 151 -23.60 -12.35 -15.65
CA ILE A 151 -22.54 -11.69 -14.87
C ILE A 151 -21.80 -12.71 -13.99
N GLY A 152 -22.52 -13.53 -13.23
CA GLY A 152 -21.90 -14.53 -12.36
C GLY A 152 -21.13 -15.60 -13.12
N SER A 153 -21.56 -15.94 -14.34
CA SER A 153 -20.83 -16.88 -15.20
C SER A 153 -19.60 -16.22 -15.82
N ALA A 154 -19.69 -14.96 -16.24
CA ALA A 154 -18.56 -14.20 -16.77
C ALA A 154 -17.46 -14.00 -15.72
N LEU A 155 -17.83 -13.62 -14.49
CA LEU A 155 -16.88 -13.47 -13.37
C LEU A 155 -16.16 -14.79 -13.05
N ARG A 156 -16.87 -15.92 -13.06
CA ARG A 156 -16.28 -17.25 -12.84
C ARG A 156 -15.36 -17.66 -13.99
N ALA A 157 -15.78 -17.43 -15.24
CA ALA A 157 -14.96 -17.73 -16.41
C ALA A 157 -13.67 -16.88 -16.45
N ALA A 158 -13.76 -15.60 -16.10
CA ALA A 158 -12.60 -14.73 -15.98
C ALA A 158 -11.64 -15.19 -14.88
N GLU A 159 -12.16 -15.58 -13.70
CA GLU A 159 -11.36 -16.15 -12.62
C GLU A 159 -10.62 -17.42 -13.05
N GLN A 160 -11.33 -18.34 -13.73
CA GLN A 160 -10.74 -19.57 -14.22
C GLN A 160 -9.66 -19.31 -15.29
N SER A 161 -9.91 -18.41 -16.23
CA SER A 161 -8.93 -18.03 -17.25
C SER A 161 -7.68 -17.41 -16.64
N LEU A 162 -7.85 -16.49 -15.68
CA LEU A 162 -6.73 -15.84 -14.99
C LEU A 162 -5.91 -16.83 -14.18
N THR A 163 -6.55 -17.68 -13.39
CA THR A 163 -5.87 -18.68 -12.55
C THR A 163 -5.10 -19.70 -13.40
N LEU A 164 -5.68 -20.19 -14.51
CA LEU A 164 -4.99 -21.09 -15.44
C LEU A 164 -3.78 -20.42 -16.11
N ARG A 165 -3.93 -19.16 -16.55
CA ARG A 165 -2.86 -18.40 -17.18
C ARG A 165 -1.70 -18.13 -16.21
N LEU A 166 -2.01 -17.71 -14.99
CA LEU A 166 -1.02 -17.43 -13.96
C LEU A 166 -0.33 -18.72 -13.52
N HIS A 167 -1.08 -19.79 -13.33
CA HIS A 167 -0.52 -21.12 -13.08
C HIS A 167 0.51 -21.52 -14.15
N GLY A 168 0.19 -21.35 -15.43
CA GLY A 168 1.11 -21.63 -16.54
C GLY A 168 2.38 -20.75 -16.57
N ARG A 169 2.43 -19.64 -15.83
CA ARG A 169 3.61 -18.76 -15.71
C ARG A 169 4.52 -19.12 -14.54
N ILE A 170 4.09 -20.01 -13.63
CA ILE A 170 4.86 -20.37 -12.44
C ILE A 170 5.75 -21.58 -12.79
N PRO A 171 7.09 -21.49 -12.70
CA PRO A 171 7.97 -22.62 -12.93
C PRO A 171 7.73 -23.76 -11.91
N ASN A 172 7.88 -25.02 -12.33
CA ASN A 172 7.66 -26.19 -11.47
C ASN A 172 8.49 -26.17 -10.17
N VAL A 173 9.70 -25.62 -10.21
CA VAL A 173 10.55 -25.45 -9.00
C VAL A 173 9.89 -24.50 -7.99
N VAL A 174 9.26 -23.43 -8.47
CA VAL A 174 8.53 -22.47 -7.64
C VAL A 174 7.23 -23.10 -7.11
N VAL A 175 6.52 -23.86 -7.96
CA VAL A 175 5.35 -24.65 -7.54
C VAL A 175 5.71 -25.58 -6.37
N ALA A 176 6.79 -26.34 -6.48
CA ALA A 176 7.23 -27.25 -5.42
C ALA A 176 7.54 -26.51 -4.11
N ARG A 177 8.22 -25.36 -4.17
CA ARG A 177 8.52 -24.52 -2.99
C ARG A 177 7.25 -23.97 -2.34
N MET A 178 6.30 -23.50 -3.15
CA MET A 178 5.01 -23.01 -2.66
C MET A 178 4.18 -24.12 -2.01
N GLN A 179 4.18 -25.31 -2.60
CA GLN A 179 3.48 -26.46 -2.06
C GLN A 179 4.12 -26.94 -0.76
N ALA A 180 5.45 -26.98 -0.67
CA ALA A 180 6.16 -27.32 0.57
C ALA A 180 5.82 -26.33 1.69
N LEU A 181 5.86 -25.02 1.40
CA LEU A 181 5.47 -23.97 2.35
C LEU A 181 4.05 -24.17 2.90
N LEU A 182 3.10 -24.56 2.04
CA LEU A 182 1.71 -24.78 2.45
C LEU A 182 1.47 -26.17 3.06
N ALA A 183 2.32 -27.16 2.80
CA ALA A 183 2.19 -28.51 3.35
C ALA A 183 2.52 -28.56 4.83
N GLU A 184 3.51 -27.76 5.26
CA GLU A 184 3.88 -27.57 6.67
C GLU A 184 2.84 -26.72 7.44
N ALA A 185 2.01 -25.99 6.67
CA ALA A 185 0.65 -25.51 6.91
C ALA A 185 -0.24 -26.04 8.07
N SER A 186 -0.18 -25.53 9.30
CA SER A 186 -1.10 -25.88 10.41
C SER A 186 -2.24 -24.86 10.57
N ASP A 187 -3.45 -25.34 10.87
CA ASP A 187 -4.59 -24.48 11.19
C ASP A 187 -4.47 -23.84 12.58
N ASP A 188 -3.77 -24.51 13.51
CA ASP A 188 -3.43 -23.99 14.84
C ASP A 188 -1.90 -24.02 15.04
N PRO A 189 -1.20 -22.90 14.75
CA PRO A 189 0.24 -22.81 14.91
C PRO A 189 0.67 -22.60 16.38
N ALA A 190 -0.25 -22.39 17.32
CA ALA A 190 0.07 -22.16 18.74
C ALA A 190 0.22 -23.46 19.54
N GLU A 191 -0.41 -24.56 19.11
CA GLU A 191 -0.35 -25.87 19.77
C GLU A 191 0.83 -26.75 19.33
N THR A 192 1.61 -26.34 18.32
CA THR A 192 2.80 -27.09 17.90
C THR A 192 3.98 -26.78 18.83
N ASP A 193 4.25 -27.70 19.76
CA ASP A 193 5.34 -27.73 20.76
C ASP A 193 6.79 -27.77 20.17
N GLN A 194 6.99 -27.34 18.92
CA GLN A 194 8.34 -27.24 18.35
C GLN A 194 9.01 -25.96 18.84
N ALA A 195 9.75 -26.12 19.94
CA ALA A 195 10.55 -25.12 20.63
C ALA A 195 11.66 -24.43 19.79
N ASP A 196 11.67 -24.57 18.46
CA ASP A 196 12.71 -24.00 17.58
C ASP A 196 12.22 -23.46 16.22
N GLY A 197 10.90 -23.41 15.96
CA GLY A 197 10.43 -22.89 14.68
C GLY A 197 8.93 -22.65 14.62
N ARG A 198 8.52 -21.37 14.62
CA ARG A 198 7.22 -21.01 14.05
C ARG A 198 7.19 -21.56 12.62
N GLU A 199 6.16 -22.31 12.29
CA GLU A 199 5.88 -22.73 10.92
C GLU A 199 6.03 -21.51 9.97
N VAL A 200 6.80 -21.68 8.89
CA VAL A 200 7.25 -20.56 8.04
C VAL A 200 6.05 -19.78 7.48
N PHE A 201 4.98 -20.48 7.07
CA PHE A 201 3.79 -19.83 6.54
C PHE A 201 3.01 -19.06 7.62
N ALA A 202 2.84 -19.63 8.82
CA ALA A 202 2.28 -18.91 9.97
C ALA A 202 3.10 -17.66 10.33
N SER A 203 4.44 -17.74 10.29
CA SER A 203 5.33 -16.59 10.48
C SER A 203 5.07 -15.51 9.42
N VAL A 204 4.97 -15.87 8.14
CA VAL A 204 4.66 -14.93 7.05
C VAL A 204 3.30 -14.24 7.24
N ARG A 205 2.30 -14.95 7.81
CA ARG A 205 0.97 -14.39 8.11
C ARG A 205 0.95 -13.44 9.31
N SER A 206 1.91 -13.56 10.22
CA SER A 206 1.93 -12.75 11.44
C SER A 206 2.29 -11.28 11.19
N ASP A 207 1.62 -10.40 11.93
CA ASP A 207 1.91 -8.97 11.97
C ASP A 207 3.27 -8.69 12.64
N PRO A 208 3.91 -7.55 12.32
CA PRO A 208 5.16 -7.16 12.95
C PRO A 208 4.98 -6.81 14.43
N GLY A 209 6.00 -7.14 15.22
CA GLY A 209 6.09 -6.75 16.64
C GLY A 209 6.44 -5.27 16.86
N ASN A 210 6.59 -4.88 18.13
CA ASN A 210 7.05 -3.54 18.50
C ASN A 210 8.45 -3.26 17.95
N VAL A 211 8.72 -2.00 17.56
CA VAL A 211 10.04 -1.57 17.06
C VAL A 211 11.15 -2.04 17.99
N SER A 212 11.92 -3.04 17.54
CA SER A 212 13.01 -3.69 18.26
C SER A 212 13.97 -4.34 17.27
N LEU A 213 15.20 -4.63 17.71
CA LEU A 213 16.17 -5.34 16.86
C LEU A 213 15.67 -6.75 16.52
N GLN A 214 15.06 -7.42 17.49
CA GLN A 214 14.47 -8.75 17.31
C GLN A 214 13.38 -8.72 16.23
N THR A 215 12.49 -7.74 16.26
CA THR A 215 11.47 -7.58 15.22
C THR A 215 12.09 -7.33 13.84
N CYS A 216 13.18 -6.56 13.76
CA CYS A 216 13.91 -6.39 12.50
C CYS A 216 14.45 -7.71 11.96
N GLU A 217 15.02 -8.56 12.81
CA GLU A 217 15.54 -9.88 12.45
C GLU A 217 14.42 -10.84 12.03
N GLU A 218 13.29 -10.84 12.77
CA GLU A 218 12.10 -11.64 12.45
C GLU A 218 11.47 -11.24 11.10
N GLU A 219 11.26 -9.94 10.85
CA GLU A 219 10.70 -9.45 9.58
C GLU A 219 11.67 -9.70 8.40
N ALA A 220 12.98 -9.55 8.62
CA ALA A 220 13.99 -9.87 7.59
C ALA A 220 13.99 -11.36 7.25
N ALA A 221 13.82 -12.24 8.24
CA ALA A 221 13.69 -13.67 8.03
C ALA A 221 12.41 -14.03 7.25
N LYS A 222 11.27 -13.39 7.55
CA LYS A 222 10.02 -13.54 6.77
C LYS A 222 10.24 -13.13 5.31
N LEU A 223 10.86 -11.98 5.07
CA LEU A 223 11.14 -11.50 3.71
C LEU A 223 12.06 -12.46 2.94
N SER A 224 13.10 -12.98 3.61
CA SER A 224 14.01 -13.96 3.03
C SER A 224 13.29 -15.26 2.66
N ALA A 225 12.42 -15.77 3.53
CA ALA A 225 11.61 -16.96 3.26
C ALA A 225 10.68 -16.77 2.05
N ILE A 226 10.03 -15.61 1.93
CA ILE A 226 9.18 -15.29 0.77
C ILE A 226 10.02 -15.23 -0.51
N ARG A 227 11.17 -14.55 -0.49
CA ARG A 227 12.05 -14.45 -1.66
C ARG A 227 12.65 -15.80 -2.08
N ALA A 228 12.92 -16.70 -1.12
CA ALA A 228 13.41 -18.04 -1.40
C ALA A 228 12.42 -18.88 -2.22
N VAL A 229 11.11 -18.60 -2.15
CA VAL A 229 10.10 -19.20 -3.03
C VAL A 229 10.43 -18.92 -4.50
N GLY A 230 10.92 -17.72 -4.83
CA GLY A 230 11.41 -17.37 -6.16
C GLY A 230 10.29 -17.02 -7.15
N LEU A 231 9.25 -16.31 -6.71
CA LEU A 231 8.16 -15.88 -7.58
C LEU A 231 8.66 -14.98 -8.73
N PRO A 232 8.29 -15.26 -10.00
CA PRO A 232 8.67 -14.40 -11.12
C PRO A 232 8.21 -12.94 -10.92
N ALA A 233 9.11 -11.98 -11.17
CA ALA A 233 8.85 -10.54 -10.96
C ALA A 233 7.63 -10.05 -11.75
N ALA A 234 7.47 -10.51 -12.99
CA ALA A 234 6.40 -10.13 -13.90
C ALA A 234 5.15 -11.03 -13.83
N LEU A 235 5.03 -11.91 -12.82
CA LEU A 235 3.92 -12.89 -12.73
C LEU A 235 2.54 -12.23 -12.89
N PHE A 236 2.34 -11.08 -12.24
CA PHE A 236 1.09 -10.32 -12.20
C PHE A 236 1.12 -9.03 -13.06
N ALA A 237 2.04 -8.89 -14.02
CA ALA A 237 2.25 -7.64 -14.76
C ALA A 237 1.01 -7.13 -15.52
N ASP A 238 0.17 -8.03 -15.99
CA ASP A 238 -1.09 -7.76 -16.72
C ASP A 238 -2.34 -7.91 -15.84
N VAL A 239 -2.19 -8.04 -14.52
CA VAL A 239 -3.31 -8.23 -13.59
C VAL A 239 -3.52 -6.95 -12.78
N SER A 240 -4.77 -6.51 -12.70
CA SER A 240 -5.15 -5.34 -11.88
C SER A 240 -4.72 -5.54 -10.41
N PRO A 241 -4.06 -4.55 -9.78
CA PRO A 241 -3.67 -4.62 -8.37
C PRO A 241 -4.84 -4.90 -7.42
N LYS A 242 -6.05 -4.44 -7.77
CA LYS A 242 -7.27 -4.71 -6.98
C LYS A 242 -7.64 -6.19 -6.97
N VAL A 243 -7.40 -6.91 -8.08
CA VAL A 243 -7.65 -8.35 -8.18
C VAL A 243 -6.63 -9.13 -7.34
N VAL A 244 -5.35 -8.75 -7.44
CA VAL A 244 -4.28 -9.35 -6.62
C VAL A 244 -4.54 -9.11 -5.12
N GLY A 245 -4.96 -7.90 -4.75
CA GLY A 245 -5.37 -7.55 -3.39
C GLY A 245 -6.54 -8.41 -2.89
N ALA A 246 -7.58 -8.59 -3.70
CA ALA A 246 -8.72 -9.46 -3.35
C ALA A 246 -8.31 -10.93 -3.14
N TRP A 247 -7.38 -11.46 -3.94
CA TRP A 247 -6.81 -12.80 -3.71
C TRP A 247 -5.99 -12.88 -2.43
N ARG A 248 -5.18 -11.85 -2.13
CA ARG A 248 -4.45 -11.75 -0.86
C ARG A 248 -5.39 -11.73 0.33
N ASP A 249 -6.47 -10.94 0.29
CA ASP A 249 -7.44 -10.86 1.38
C ASP A 249 -8.19 -12.16 1.60
N ARG A 250 -8.50 -12.88 0.51
CA ARG A 250 -9.06 -14.23 0.58
C ARG A 250 -8.13 -15.18 1.33
N VAL A 251 -6.84 -15.23 0.98
CA VAL A 251 -5.86 -16.07 1.69
C VAL A 251 -5.72 -15.66 3.16
N ALA A 252 -5.79 -14.37 3.46
CA ALA A 252 -5.71 -13.87 4.84
C ALA A 252 -6.89 -14.36 5.72
N MET A 253 -8.06 -14.63 5.13
CA MET A 253 -9.26 -15.13 5.84
C MET A 253 -9.37 -16.65 5.87
N GLU A 254 -8.76 -17.36 4.93
CA GLU A 254 -8.86 -18.83 4.84
C GLU A 254 -7.84 -19.52 5.78
N THR A 255 -8.22 -20.70 6.29
CA THR A 255 -7.30 -21.59 7.00
C THR A 255 -6.37 -22.32 6.03
N PRO A 256 -5.16 -22.72 6.45
CA PRO A 256 -4.27 -23.56 5.64
C PRO A 256 -4.91 -24.84 5.07
N SER A 257 -5.77 -25.53 5.83
CA SER A 257 -6.52 -26.70 5.34
C SER A 257 -7.46 -26.37 4.18
N LEU A 258 -8.22 -25.27 4.30
CA LEU A 258 -9.11 -24.81 3.23
C LEU A 258 -8.32 -24.39 1.99
N LEU A 259 -7.19 -23.70 2.17
CA LEU A 259 -6.29 -23.32 1.08
C LEU A 259 -5.76 -24.56 0.33
N ARG A 260 -5.40 -25.62 1.06
CA ARG A 260 -4.96 -26.89 0.46
C ARG A 260 -6.07 -27.58 -0.34
N GLY A 261 -7.33 -27.43 0.08
CA GLY A 261 -8.50 -28.02 -0.58
C GLY A 261 -8.84 -27.44 -1.96
N HIS A 262 -8.32 -26.27 -2.33
CA HIS A 262 -8.58 -25.69 -3.65
C HIS A 262 -7.91 -26.49 -4.79
N PRO A 263 -8.51 -26.50 -5.99
CA PRO A 263 -7.83 -26.94 -7.21
C PRO A 263 -6.48 -26.26 -7.38
N GLU A 264 -5.48 -27.00 -7.84
CA GLU A 264 -4.09 -26.54 -7.90
C GLU A 264 -3.90 -25.17 -8.60
N PRO A 265 -4.51 -24.87 -9.77
CA PRO A 265 -4.38 -23.56 -10.40
C PRO A 265 -4.88 -22.41 -9.52
N ILE A 266 -5.97 -22.63 -8.78
CA ILE A 266 -6.56 -21.64 -7.86
C ILE A 266 -5.64 -21.49 -6.65
N ARG A 267 -5.29 -22.61 -6.01
CA ARG A 267 -4.42 -22.65 -4.83
C ARG A 267 -3.11 -21.92 -5.06
N LEU A 268 -2.42 -22.21 -6.16
CA LEU A 268 -1.13 -21.59 -6.49
C LEU A 268 -1.29 -20.11 -6.87
N THR A 269 -2.35 -19.73 -7.58
CA THR A 269 -2.60 -18.31 -7.87
C THR A 269 -2.83 -17.51 -6.59
N LEU A 270 -3.67 -18.02 -5.69
CA LEU A 270 -3.97 -17.39 -4.40
C LEU A 270 -2.69 -17.25 -3.56
N LEU A 271 -1.92 -18.33 -3.41
CA LEU A 271 -0.69 -18.32 -2.63
C LEU A 271 0.37 -17.39 -3.24
N ALA A 272 0.53 -17.38 -4.57
CA ALA A 272 1.45 -16.47 -5.24
C ALA A 272 1.05 -15.00 -5.05
N ALA A 273 -0.25 -14.68 -5.12
CA ALA A 273 -0.76 -13.33 -4.90
C ALA A 273 -0.51 -12.89 -3.46
N TYR A 274 -0.79 -13.77 -2.50
CA TYR A 274 -0.54 -13.51 -1.08
C TYR A 274 0.94 -13.23 -0.80
N LEU A 275 1.83 -14.11 -1.25
CA LEU A 275 3.27 -13.97 -1.06
C LEU A 275 3.82 -12.70 -1.72
N ARG A 276 3.36 -12.36 -2.93
CA ARG A 276 3.77 -11.11 -3.62
C ARG A 276 3.35 -9.86 -2.86
N CYS A 277 2.14 -9.84 -2.31
CA CYS A 277 1.67 -8.72 -1.49
C CYS A 277 2.44 -8.66 -0.16
N ARG A 278 2.61 -9.80 0.53
CA ARG A 278 3.38 -9.88 1.78
C ARG A 278 4.83 -9.48 1.60
N GLU A 279 5.48 -9.82 0.48
CA GLU A 279 6.83 -9.35 0.15
C GLU A 279 6.92 -7.82 0.21
N ARG A 280 5.95 -7.12 -0.40
CA ARG A 280 5.89 -5.65 -0.42
C ARG A 280 5.57 -5.08 0.95
N GLU A 281 4.53 -5.60 1.61
CA GLU A 281 4.12 -5.17 2.95
C GLU A 281 5.27 -5.30 3.98
N ILE A 282 6.01 -6.41 3.95
CA ILE A 282 7.16 -6.63 4.84
C ILE A 282 8.34 -5.74 4.44
N THR A 283 8.55 -5.50 3.15
CA THR A 283 9.58 -4.55 2.69
C THR A 283 9.30 -3.14 3.23
N ASP A 284 8.06 -2.66 3.13
CA ASP A 284 7.65 -1.36 3.67
C ASP A 284 7.83 -1.33 5.19
N THR A 285 7.41 -2.40 5.88
CA THR A 285 7.61 -2.56 7.33
C THR A 285 9.09 -2.48 7.72
N LEU A 286 9.98 -3.14 6.98
CA LEU A 286 11.42 -3.12 7.24
C LEU A 286 12.03 -1.74 7.02
N VAL A 287 11.52 -0.96 6.05
CA VAL A 287 11.92 0.43 5.84
C VAL A 287 11.50 1.29 7.03
N ASP A 288 10.27 1.16 7.51
CA ASP A 288 9.79 1.89 8.70
C ASP A 288 10.58 1.51 9.95
N LEU A 289 10.87 0.22 10.14
CA LEU A 289 11.70 -0.28 11.23
C LEU A 289 13.13 0.26 11.15
N LEU A 290 13.71 0.36 9.95
CA LEU A 290 15.03 0.95 9.74
C LEU A 290 15.03 2.43 10.15
N ILE A 291 14.07 3.22 9.67
CA ILE A 291 13.93 4.65 10.00
C ILE A 291 13.76 4.83 11.51
N ALA A 292 12.84 4.09 12.12
CA ALA A 292 12.57 4.17 13.55
C ALA A 292 13.78 3.75 14.40
N THR A 293 14.52 2.73 13.98
CA THR A 293 15.73 2.27 14.66
C THR A 293 16.83 3.33 14.59
N VAL A 294 17.07 3.93 13.43
CA VAL A 294 18.06 5.01 13.27
C VAL A 294 17.71 6.21 14.13
N HIS A 295 16.45 6.66 14.13
CA HIS A 295 16.00 7.77 14.98
C HIS A 295 16.17 7.45 16.47
N ARG A 296 15.83 6.24 16.91
CA ARG A 296 15.99 5.83 18.31
C ARG A 296 17.46 5.80 18.73
N ILE A 297 18.37 5.38 17.87
CA ILE A 297 19.82 5.39 18.14
C ILE A 297 20.31 6.84 18.32
N ASN A 298 19.94 7.75 17.40
CA ASN A 298 20.34 9.15 17.48
C ASN A 298 19.80 9.83 18.75
N ALA A 299 18.50 9.68 19.04
CA ALA A 299 17.88 10.25 20.24
C ALA A 299 18.52 9.73 21.54
N ARG A 300 18.79 8.41 21.63
CA ARG A 300 19.48 7.82 22.78
C ARG A 300 20.91 8.31 22.93
N ALA A 301 21.64 8.44 21.82
CA ALA A 301 23.00 8.96 21.84
C ALA A 301 23.02 10.42 22.35
N GLU A 302 22.11 11.27 21.86
CA GLU A 302 21.97 12.65 22.31
C GLU A 302 21.60 12.75 23.80
N THR A 303 20.59 12.00 24.24
CA THR A 303 20.19 12.00 25.66
C THR A 303 21.33 11.55 26.56
N ARG A 304 22.11 10.55 26.13
CA ARG A 304 23.27 10.06 26.89
C ARG A 304 24.40 11.08 26.94
N VAL A 305 24.68 11.80 25.85
CA VAL A 305 25.66 12.90 25.85
C VAL A 305 25.22 14.01 26.80
N VAL A 306 23.95 14.42 26.75
CA VAL A 306 23.41 15.44 27.66
C VAL A 306 23.51 14.97 29.11
N GLY A 307 23.12 13.72 29.41
CA GLY A 307 23.19 13.17 30.76
C GLY A 307 24.61 13.07 31.31
N GLU A 308 25.57 12.60 30.51
CA GLU A 308 26.98 12.49 30.94
C GLU A 308 27.61 13.87 31.13
N VAL A 309 27.24 14.88 30.33
CA VAL A 309 27.70 16.27 30.48
C VAL A 309 27.09 16.95 31.71
N VAL A 310 25.80 16.75 31.97
CA VAL A 310 25.15 17.22 33.20
C VAL A 310 25.81 16.58 34.42
N ALA A 311 26.10 15.27 34.37
CA ALA A 311 26.80 14.58 35.45
C ALA A 311 28.23 15.08 35.64
N GLU A 312 28.95 15.42 34.57
CA GLU A 312 30.28 16.02 34.64
C GLU A 312 30.23 17.44 35.22
N LEU A 313 29.24 18.26 34.86
CA LEU A 313 29.00 19.57 35.46
C LEU A 313 28.66 19.46 36.95
N GLN A 314 27.79 18.52 37.33
CA GLN A 314 27.45 18.24 38.72
C GLN A 314 28.66 17.75 39.55
N ARG A 315 29.56 16.95 38.96
CA ARG A 315 30.81 16.52 39.61
C ARG A 315 31.78 17.68 39.88
N VAL A 316 31.59 18.82 39.22
CA VAL A 316 32.47 19.99 39.29
C VAL A 316 32.02 21.00 40.36
N ALA A 317 31.22 20.56 41.34
CA ALA A 317 30.65 21.32 42.48
C ALA A 317 31.64 22.13 43.37
N GLY A 318 32.94 22.16 43.08
CA GLY A 318 33.90 23.07 43.72
C GLY A 318 34.06 24.44 43.03
N LYS A 319 33.62 24.59 41.76
CA LYS A 319 33.92 25.79 40.95
C LYS A 319 32.94 26.94 41.10
N GLU A 320 31.67 26.62 41.33
CA GLU A 320 30.67 27.63 41.68
C GLU A 320 31.06 28.32 43.00
N ASN A 321 31.60 27.58 43.95
CA ASN A 321 32.14 28.12 45.19
C ASN A 321 33.38 29.01 44.96
N ILE A 322 34.26 28.67 44.01
CA ILE A 322 35.40 29.52 43.63
C ILE A 322 34.92 30.82 42.98
N LEU A 323 33.96 30.74 42.06
CA LEU A 323 33.33 31.90 41.42
C LEU A 323 32.64 32.81 42.44
N PHE A 324 31.89 32.21 43.38
CA PHE A 324 31.23 32.93 44.46
C PHE A 324 32.24 33.69 45.32
N LYS A 325 33.29 33.02 45.81
CA LYS A 325 34.36 33.64 46.62
C LYS A 325 35.13 34.74 45.89
N MET A 326 35.39 34.56 44.59
CA MET A 326 36.01 35.61 43.77
C MET A 326 35.09 36.81 43.60
N THR A 327 33.78 36.58 43.46
CA THR A 327 32.79 37.64 43.31
C THR A 327 32.62 38.41 44.61
N GLU A 328 32.54 37.72 45.76
CA GLU A 328 32.54 38.35 47.09
C GLU A 328 33.80 39.22 47.28
N ALA A 329 34.99 38.66 47.03
CA ALA A 329 36.24 39.41 47.18
C ALA A 329 36.31 40.64 46.24
N ALA A 330 35.82 40.52 45.01
CA ALA A 330 35.75 41.63 44.06
C ALA A 330 34.77 42.73 44.48
N LEU A 331 33.66 42.36 45.14
CA LEU A 331 32.65 43.32 45.61
C LEU A 331 33.08 44.01 46.91
N ASP A 332 33.76 43.30 47.81
CA ASP A 332 34.24 43.84 49.09
C ASP A 332 35.38 44.85 48.90
N VAL A 333 36.26 44.63 47.90
CA VAL A 333 37.40 45.52 47.61
C VAL A 333 37.47 45.83 46.10
N PRO A 334 36.60 46.72 45.58
CA PRO A 334 36.38 46.88 44.14
C PRO A 334 37.53 47.52 43.36
N PHE A 335 38.42 48.26 44.04
CA PHE A 335 39.57 48.93 43.43
C PHE A 335 40.91 48.25 43.74
N GLY A 336 40.90 47.12 44.46
CA GLY A 336 42.13 46.40 44.81
C GLY A 336 42.71 45.63 43.63
N SER A 337 44.03 45.39 43.67
CA SER A 337 44.69 44.65 42.60
C SER A 337 44.27 43.17 42.61
N VAL A 338 44.19 42.54 41.43
CA VAL A 338 43.79 41.13 41.28
C VAL A 338 44.67 40.19 42.11
N SER A 339 45.96 40.52 42.24
CA SER A 339 46.93 39.74 43.04
C SER A 339 46.68 39.79 44.53
N GLU A 340 46.12 40.90 45.04
CA GLU A 340 45.92 41.12 46.47
C GLU A 340 44.50 40.73 46.92
N VAL A 341 43.52 40.82 46.02
CA VAL A 341 42.11 40.59 46.34
C VAL A 341 41.62 39.23 45.86
N ILE A 342 41.89 38.90 44.59
CA ILE A 342 41.27 37.74 43.94
C ILE A 342 42.09 36.47 44.16
N TYR A 343 43.41 36.52 44.06
CA TYR A 343 44.24 35.32 44.25
C TYR A 343 44.12 34.73 45.66
N PRO A 344 44.13 35.52 46.76
CA PRO A 344 43.99 34.95 48.10
C PRO A 344 42.61 34.33 48.37
N ALA A 345 41.55 34.82 47.71
CA ALA A 345 40.19 34.31 47.85
C ALA A 345 39.98 32.94 47.19
N VAL A 346 40.85 32.55 46.25
CA VAL A 346 40.78 31.27 45.54
C VAL A 346 41.62 30.22 46.26
N PRO A 347 41.06 29.04 46.61
CA PRO A 347 41.84 27.93 47.16
C PRO A 347 42.99 27.53 46.22
N GLY A 348 44.24 27.63 46.69
CA GLY A 348 45.45 27.37 45.88
C GLY A 348 45.89 28.54 44.97
N GLY A 349 45.26 29.71 45.08
CA GLY A 349 45.73 30.96 44.51
C GLY A 349 45.72 31.04 42.98
N ALA A 350 46.64 31.84 42.43
CA ALA A 350 46.79 32.04 40.99
C ALA A 350 47.03 30.73 40.21
N ALA A 351 47.69 29.74 40.84
CA ALA A 351 47.93 28.43 40.23
C ALA A 351 46.62 27.70 39.91
N THR A 352 45.63 27.80 40.80
CA THR A 352 44.29 27.24 40.57
C THR A 352 43.57 27.95 39.43
N LEU A 353 43.70 29.27 39.29
CA LEU A 353 43.12 30.02 38.16
C LEU A 353 43.79 29.68 36.82
N VAL A 354 45.12 29.47 36.81
CA VAL A 354 45.86 29.01 35.64
C VAL A 354 45.45 27.57 35.28
N ALA A 355 45.27 26.69 36.27
CA ALA A 355 44.78 25.34 36.06
C ALA A 355 43.35 25.34 35.51
N LEU A 356 42.45 26.17 36.05
CA LEU A 356 41.08 26.36 35.57
C LEU A 356 41.02 26.91 34.15
N ARG A 357 41.89 27.88 33.81
CA ARG A 357 42.02 28.42 32.44
C ARG A 357 42.49 27.34 31.46
N ARG A 358 43.52 26.57 31.82
CA ARG A 358 44.02 25.45 31.00
C ARG A 358 42.93 24.39 30.81
N GLU A 359 42.19 24.09 31.87
CA GLU A 359 41.06 23.17 31.84
C GLU A 359 39.94 23.69 30.90
N TYR A 360 39.54 24.95 31.00
CA TYR A 360 38.51 25.53 30.11
C TYR A 360 38.94 25.61 28.64
N GLN A 361 40.20 25.97 28.37
CA GLN A 361 40.76 25.96 27.02
C GLN A 361 40.81 24.53 26.44
N SER A 362 41.01 23.52 27.28
CA SER A 362 40.92 22.11 26.86
C SER A 362 39.48 21.59 26.73
N LYS A 363 38.51 22.17 27.45
CA LYS A 363 37.12 21.65 27.55
C LYS A 363 36.26 21.78 26.29
N GLY A 364 36.52 22.76 25.44
CA GLY A 364 35.88 22.84 24.12
C GLY A 364 36.19 21.62 23.24
N SER A 365 37.33 20.95 23.49
CA SER A 365 37.72 19.73 22.79
C SER A 365 37.19 18.44 23.46
N THR A 366 37.02 18.41 24.79
CA THR A 366 36.49 17.22 25.49
C THR A 366 35.00 17.01 25.24
N PHE A 367 34.16 18.04 25.18
CA PHE A 367 32.73 17.85 24.82
C PHE A 367 32.59 17.21 23.43
N ARG A 368 33.40 17.67 22.46
CA ARG A 368 33.44 17.11 21.10
C ARG A 368 33.93 15.66 21.12
N GLN A 369 35.03 15.37 21.79
CA GLN A 369 35.58 14.01 21.93
C GLN A 369 34.63 13.08 22.70
N HIS A 370 33.88 13.61 23.66
CA HIS A 370 32.92 12.88 24.48
C HIS A 370 31.65 12.54 23.68
N LYS A 371 31.07 13.53 22.97
CA LYS A 371 30.00 13.30 21.97
C LYS A 371 30.45 12.23 20.98
N GLN A 372 31.68 12.36 20.46
CA GLN A 372 32.28 11.38 19.56
C GLN A 372 32.38 9.97 20.16
N ARG A 373 32.81 9.82 21.43
CA ARG A 373 32.89 8.53 22.13
C ARG A 373 31.52 7.88 22.34
N VAL A 374 30.53 8.66 22.79
CA VAL A 374 29.17 8.18 23.05
C VAL A 374 28.50 7.76 21.75
N PHE A 375 28.63 8.55 20.68
CA PHE A 375 28.14 8.17 19.35
C PHE A 375 28.77 6.85 18.89
N LYS A 376 30.10 6.73 18.95
CA LYS A 376 30.81 5.49 18.58
C LYS A 376 30.32 4.29 19.38
N ALA A 377 30.06 4.46 20.68
CA ALA A 377 29.54 3.42 21.57
C ALA A 377 28.11 2.99 21.20
N SER A 378 27.24 3.93 20.83
CA SER A 378 25.85 3.67 20.43
C SER A 378 25.74 2.84 19.15
N TYR A 379 26.70 2.98 18.23
CA TYR A 379 26.78 2.20 16.99
C TYR A 379 27.58 0.89 17.13
N THR A 380 28.10 0.55 18.32
CA THR A 380 28.89 -0.68 18.51
C THR A 380 28.04 -1.90 18.90
N ASN A 381 28.46 -3.06 18.38
CA ASN A 381 27.99 -4.42 18.65
C ASN A 381 26.49 -4.69 18.37
N HIS A 382 25.58 -4.28 19.27
CA HIS A 382 24.18 -4.72 19.21
C HIS A 382 23.42 -4.13 18.03
N TYR A 383 23.43 -2.79 17.86
CA TYR A 383 22.73 -2.15 16.74
C TYR A 383 23.42 -2.39 15.39
N ARG A 384 24.74 -2.54 15.38
CA ARG A 384 25.49 -2.85 14.15
C ARG A 384 25.04 -4.17 13.53
N ARG A 385 24.81 -5.21 14.35
CA ARG A 385 24.38 -6.52 13.86
C ARG A 385 23.03 -6.43 13.14
N GLY A 386 21.99 -5.89 13.78
CA GLY A 386 20.67 -5.84 13.14
C GLY A 386 20.53 -4.75 12.07
N LEU A 387 21.24 -3.62 12.17
CA LEU A 387 21.28 -2.67 11.04
C LEU A 387 21.90 -3.29 9.79
N ILE A 388 22.99 -4.06 9.94
CA ILE A 388 23.58 -4.78 8.80
C ILE A 388 22.58 -5.81 8.24
N GLY A 389 21.88 -6.55 9.10
CA GLY A 389 20.83 -7.49 8.65
C GLY A 389 19.70 -6.79 7.87
N LEU A 390 19.25 -5.61 8.33
CA LEU A 390 18.27 -4.79 7.60
C LEU A 390 18.81 -4.32 6.24
N LEU A 391 20.07 -3.88 6.21
CA LEU A 391 20.70 -3.45 4.97
C LEU A 391 20.81 -4.61 3.97
N GLU A 392 21.07 -5.83 4.42
CA GLU A 392 21.10 -7.03 3.57
C GLU A 392 19.71 -7.40 3.04
N ALA A 393 18.69 -7.31 3.88
CA ALA A 393 17.31 -7.59 3.51
C ALA A 393 16.74 -6.58 2.49
N LEU A 394 17.23 -5.35 2.49
CA LEU A 394 16.73 -4.27 1.62
C LEU A 394 17.63 -4.03 0.41
N GLU A 395 17.01 -3.80 -0.75
CA GLU A 395 17.68 -3.28 -1.93
C GLU A 395 17.53 -1.76 -1.96
N PHE A 396 18.66 -1.07 -2.08
CA PHE A 396 18.71 0.39 -2.13
C PHE A 396 19.00 0.79 -3.57
N GLY A 397 18.26 1.78 -4.07
CA GLY A 397 18.48 2.38 -5.38
C GLY A 397 18.26 3.88 -5.30
N CYS A 398 19.10 4.66 -5.97
CA CYS A 398 18.96 6.10 -6.03
C CYS A 398 19.31 6.60 -7.43
N THR A 399 18.41 7.39 -8.04
CA THR A 399 18.65 8.06 -9.32
C THR A 399 19.33 9.42 -9.16
N ASN A 400 19.41 9.95 -7.94
CA ASN A 400 20.08 11.21 -7.64
C ASN A 400 21.59 10.97 -7.47
N THR A 401 22.38 11.50 -8.40
CA THR A 401 23.84 11.37 -8.41
C THR A 401 24.51 11.98 -7.17
N ALA A 402 23.87 12.93 -6.47
CA ALA A 402 24.37 13.49 -5.23
C ALA A 402 24.50 12.45 -4.10
N HIS A 403 23.70 11.37 -4.14
CA HIS A 403 23.74 10.29 -3.17
C HIS A 403 24.59 9.08 -3.63
N ALA A 404 25.28 9.17 -4.76
CA ALA A 404 26.17 8.11 -5.25
C ALA A 404 27.23 7.67 -4.20
N PRO A 405 27.84 8.56 -3.41
CA PRO A 405 28.77 8.14 -2.34
C PRO A 405 28.11 7.24 -1.29
N VAL A 406 26.83 7.49 -0.96
CA VAL A 406 26.07 6.68 0.00
C VAL A 406 25.79 5.30 -0.58
N MET A 407 25.42 5.22 -1.86
CA MET A 407 25.23 3.95 -2.55
C MET A 407 26.51 3.11 -2.56
N ALA A 408 27.65 3.73 -2.89
CA ALA A 408 28.96 3.07 -2.83
C ALA A 408 29.32 2.60 -1.41
N ALA A 409 28.97 3.38 -0.37
CA ALA A 409 29.19 3.00 1.02
C ALA A 409 28.36 1.75 1.41
N LEU A 410 27.09 1.71 0.99
CA LEU A 410 26.21 0.57 1.24
C LEU A 410 26.72 -0.69 0.54
N GLU A 411 27.14 -0.59 -0.72
CA GLU A 411 27.77 -1.69 -1.47
C GLU A 411 29.03 -2.19 -0.78
N LEU A 412 29.91 -1.29 -0.34
CA LEU A 412 31.13 -1.63 0.41
C LEU A 412 30.81 -2.40 1.69
N ILE A 413 29.84 -1.92 2.49
CA ILE A 413 29.42 -2.56 3.74
C ILE A 413 28.89 -3.97 3.46
N LYS A 414 28.03 -4.14 2.44
CA LYS A 414 27.48 -5.45 2.06
C LYS A 414 28.58 -6.42 1.60
N ARG A 415 29.51 -5.95 0.76
CA ARG A 415 30.63 -6.76 0.26
C ARG A 415 31.54 -7.25 1.39
N TYR A 416 32.00 -6.35 2.26
CA TYR A 416 32.89 -6.73 3.35
C TYR A 416 32.21 -7.62 4.39
N LYS A 417 30.89 -7.51 4.58
CA LYS A 417 30.16 -8.45 5.44
C LYS A 417 30.13 -9.87 4.85
N LYS A 418 30.02 -10.00 3.53
CA LYS A 418 30.03 -11.29 2.81
C LYS A 418 31.42 -11.93 2.77
N ASP A 419 32.44 -11.13 2.52
CA ASP A 419 33.81 -11.62 2.25
C ASP A 419 34.64 -11.83 3.54
N THR A 420 34.16 -11.33 4.69
CA THR A 420 35.00 -11.21 5.87
C THR A 420 34.39 -11.85 7.12
N THR A 421 35.17 -12.71 7.78
CA THR A 421 34.85 -13.23 9.12
C THR A 421 34.82 -12.09 10.16
N HIS A 422 34.09 -12.29 11.25
CA HIS A 422 33.82 -11.32 12.33
C HIS A 422 35.04 -10.62 12.98
N ALA A 423 36.28 -10.94 12.55
CA ALA A 423 37.53 -10.48 13.13
C ALA A 423 38.20 -9.29 12.38
N THR A 424 37.65 -8.83 11.25
CA THR A 424 38.31 -7.76 10.49
C THR A 424 38.02 -6.38 11.06
N GLN A 425 39.09 -5.79 11.59
CA GLN A 425 39.07 -4.52 12.29
C GLN A 425 39.18 -3.31 11.36
N TYR A 426 39.70 -3.50 10.14
CA TYR A 426 39.97 -2.45 9.15
C TYR A 426 39.64 -2.93 7.73
N TYR A 427 39.21 -2.03 6.85
CA TYR A 427 39.12 -2.33 5.41
C TYR A 427 40.51 -2.65 4.82
N ALA A 428 40.55 -3.41 3.72
CA ALA A 428 41.82 -3.82 3.09
C ALA A 428 42.65 -2.60 2.68
N ALA A 429 43.98 -2.74 2.69
CA ALA A 429 44.86 -1.66 2.28
C ALA A 429 44.65 -1.37 0.78
N GLY A 430 44.37 -0.10 0.43
CA GLY A 430 44.02 0.32 -0.93
C GLY A 430 42.53 0.29 -1.27
N GLU A 431 41.66 -0.17 -0.34
CA GLU A 431 40.22 -0.10 -0.53
C GLU A 431 39.72 1.35 -0.52
N HIS A 432 38.84 1.70 -1.46
CA HIS A 432 38.21 3.01 -1.47
C HIS A 432 37.03 3.01 -0.50
N VAL A 433 37.17 3.76 0.61
CA VAL A 433 36.09 3.93 1.59
C VAL A 433 35.44 5.30 1.40
N PRO A 434 34.20 5.37 0.90
CA PRO A 434 33.50 6.64 0.68
C PRO A 434 33.09 7.26 2.02
N VAL A 435 33.88 8.22 2.48
CA VAL A 435 33.63 8.99 3.72
C VAL A 435 33.00 10.35 3.39
N GLU A 436 33.46 10.98 2.30
CA GLU A 436 32.92 12.26 1.85
C GLU A 436 31.52 12.09 1.24
N GLY A 437 30.59 12.99 1.58
CA GLY A 437 29.18 12.89 1.18
C GLY A 437 28.37 11.81 1.92
N VAL A 438 29.01 11.01 2.79
CA VAL A 438 28.36 9.93 3.56
C VAL A 438 28.36 10.25 5.06
N VAL A 439 29.53 10.56 5.62
CA VAL A 439 29.68 10.83 7.05
C VAL A 439 29.75 12.34 7.30
N PRO A 440 28.93 12.89 8.23
CA PRO A 440 29.01 14.28 8.65
C PRO A 440 30.43 14.66 9.06
N VAL A 441 30.87 15.88 8.71
CA VAL A 441 32.26 16.35 8.92
C VAL A 441 32.71 16.17 10.37
N GLU A 442 31.82 16.44 11.34
CA GLU A 442 32.08 16.31 12.78
C GLU A 442 32.41 14.87 13.25
N LEU A 443 31.98 13.87 12.46
CA LEU A 443 32.11 12.45 12.77
C LEU A 443 33.18 11.76 11.94
N ARG A 444 33.78 12.41 10.93
CA ARG A 444 34.78 11.78 10.04
C ARG A 444 36.00 11.28 10.81
N GLU A 445 36.48 12.04 11.79
CA GLU A 445 37.62 11.64 12.62
C GLU A 445 37.37 10.34 13.40
N LEU A 446 36.12 9.97 13.68
CA LEU A 446 35.79 8.73 14.39
C LEU A 446 36.00 7.45 13.58
N MET A 447 35.96 7.58 12.25
CA MET A 447 36.11 6.47 11.32
C MET A 447 37.55 5.97 11.28
N TYR A 448 38.52 6.82 11.59
CA TYR A 448 39.92 6.47 11.47
C TYR A 448 40.50 5.92 12.77
N ARG A 449 41.39 4.93 12.65
CA ARG A 449 42.33 4.52 13.70
C ARG A 449 43.72 4.38 13.12
N VAL A 450 44.70 4.51 13.98
CA VAL A 450 46.10 4.25 13.65
C VAL A 450 46.37 2.76 13.87
N ASP A 451 46.87 2.06 12.85
CA ASP A 451 47.26 0.65 12.97
C ASP A 451 48.65 0.49 13.64
N LYS A 452 49.08 -0.75 13.86
CA LYS A 452 50.38 -1.04 14.50
C LYS A 452 51.60 -0.50 13.75
N ASN A 453 51.42 -0.11 12.48
CA ASN A 453 52.47 0.44 11.60
C ASN A 453 52.33 1.96 11.42
N ASP A 454 51.61 2.63 12.33
CA ASP A 454 51.35 4.07 12.32
C ASP A 454 50.58 4.58 11.09
N ARG A 455 49.84 3.69 10.41
CA ARG A 455 49.04 4.05 9.23
C ARG A 455 47.61 4.37 9.64
N ARG A 456 47.06 5.44 9.06
CA ARG A 456 45.65 5.82 9.21
C ARG A 456 44.78 4.83 8.41
N ARG A 457 43.88 4.12 9.11
CA ARG A 457 42.98 3.08 8.57
C ARG A 457 41.55 3.38 8.96
N VAL A 458 40.59 2.92 8.15
CA VAL A 458 39.15 2.96 8.45
C VAL A 458 38.68 1.59 8.89
#